data_AF-A0A955AY41-F1
#
_entry.id   AF-A0A955AY41-F1
#
_cell.length_a   1.000
_cell.length_b   1.000
_cell.length_c   1.000
_cell.angle_alpha   90.00
_cell.angle_beta   90.00
_cell.angle_gamma   90.00
#
_symmetry.space_group_name_H-M   'P 1'
#
loop_
_entity.id
_entity.type
_entity.pdbx_description
1 polymer ?
#
loop_
_entity_poly.entity_id
_entity_poly.type
_entity_poly.pdbx_seq_one_letter_code
_entity_poly.pdbx_strand_id
1 'polypeptide(L)'
;MNRSKLRRQIAWEAARLMYDRQESEYYRAKIKAARRICQGWVKPADLPSNAEIRDEIQSFARLHEGEQRQQNLREMRLEALRMMKLLARFRPRLIGSVLTGHVRHGSDIDLHVFSDSIDAVTLVLEE
;
A
#
# COMPACT_ATOMS: atom_id res chain seq x y z
N MET A 1 -8.73 6.83 -31.38
CA MET A 1 -8.59 7.29 -29.98
C MET A 1 -7.21 7.93 -29.81
N ASN A 2 -7.09 9.13 -29.23
CA ASN A 2 -5.78 9.78 -29.06
C ASN A 2 -4.89 8.92 -28.13
N ARG A 3 -3.64 8.62 -28.52
CA ARG A 3 -2.73 7.74 -27.75
C ARG A 3 -2.59 8.16 -26.29
N SER A 4 -2.57 9.47 -26.02
CA SER A 4 -2.49 9.99 -24.64
C SER A 4 -3.75 9.74 -23.81
N LYS A 5 -4.92 9.59 -24.46
CA LYS A 5 -6.18 9.23 -23.79
C LYS A 5 -6.22 7.74 -23.47
N LEU A 6 -5.81 6.89 -24.42
CA LEU A 6 -5.74 5.44 -24.19
C LEU A 6 -4.76 5.08 -23.08
N ARG A 7 -3.54 5.63 -23.11
CA ARG A 7 -2.53 5.37 -22.07
C ARG A 7 -3.04 5.75 -20.68
N ARG A 8 -3.71 6.90 -20.55
CA ARG A 8 -4.33 7.34 -19.28
C ARG A 8 -5.43 6.41 -18.81
N GLN A 9 -6.30 5.95 -19.71
CA GLN A 9 -7.34 4.98 -19.36
C GLN A 9 -6.73 3.66 -18.84
N ILE A 10 -5.66 3.18 -19.49
CA ILE A 10 -4.96 1.97 -19.04
C ILE A 10 -4.29 2.20 -17.67
N ALA A 11 -3.68 3.37 -17.45
CA ALA A 11 -3.07 3.71 -16.17
C ALA A 11 -4.11 3.73 -15.03
N TRP A 12 -5.25 4.37 -15.28
CA TRP A 12 -6.36 4.47 -14.34
C TRP A 12 -6.95 3.08 -14.00
N GLU A 13 -7.23 2.24 -15.00
CA GLU A 13 -7.77 0.89 -14.74
C GLU A 13 -6.73 -0.03 -14.09
N ALA A 14 -5.44 0.12 -14.42
CA ALA A 14 -4.37 -0.62 -13.74
C ALA A 14 -4.25 -0.21 -12.28
N ALA A 15 -4.36 1.10 -11.99
CA ALA A 15 -4.36 1.61 -10.63
C ALA A 15 -5.55 1.08 -9.83
N ARG A 16 -6.75 1.08 -10.42
CA ARG A 16 -7.96 0.49 -9.82
C ARG A 16 -7.77 -1.00 -9.51
N LEU A 17 -7.27 -1.79 -10.46
CA LEU A 17 -6.98 -3.22 -10.26
C LEU A 17 -6.04 -3.48 -9.08
N MET A 18 -5.02 -2.62 -8.92
CA MET A 18 -4.06 -2.72 -7.82
C MET A 18 -4.64 -2.21 -6.49
N TYR A 19 -5.45 -1.16 -6.54
CA TYR A 19 -6.13 -0.61 -5.39
C TYR A 19 -7.13 -1.64 -4.80
N ASP A 20 -7.95 -2.25 -5.65
CA ASP A 20 -8.96 -3.29 -5.33
C ASP A 20 -8.34 -4.67 -5.02
N ARG A 21 -7.01 -4.78 -4.96
CA ARG A 21 -6.25 -6.03 -4.73
C ARG A 21 -6.51 -7.15 -5.75
N GLN A 22 -7.00 -6.83 -6.94
CA GLN A 22 -7.15 -7.81 -8.03
C GLN A 22 -5.80 -8.18 -8.67
N GLU A 23 -4.80 -7.31 -8.56
CA GLU A 23 -3.42 -7.56 -9.01
C GLU A 23 -2.41 -6.88 -8.06
N SER A 24 -1.30 -7.55 -7.74
CA SER A 24 -0.24 -7.00 -6.88
C SER A 24 0.94 -6.43 -7.67
N GLU A 25 1.11 -6.80 -8.94
CA GLU A 25 2.25 -6.43 -9.77
C GLU A 25 1.86 -5.46 -10.89
N TYR A 26 2.65 -4.40 -11.06
CA TYR A 26 2.42 -3.39 -12.09
C TYR A 26 2.33 -3.95 -13.51
N TYR A 27 3.16 -4.94 -13.85
CA TYR A 27 3.16 -5.54 -15.18
C TYR A 27 1.85 -6.29 -15.43
N ARG A 28 1.43 -7.14 -14.50
CA ARG A 28 0.17 -7.89 -14.61
C ARG A 28 -1.02 -6.93 -14.64
N ALA A 29 -1.02 -5.91 -13.79
CA ALA A 29 -2.05 -4.88 -13.75
C ALA A 29 -2.19 -4.13 -15.09
N LYS A 30 -1.08 -3.62 -15.67
CA LYS A 30 -1.15 -2.86 -16.94
C LYS A 30 -1.57 -3.73 -18.12
N ILE A 31 -1.14 -4.99 -18.18
CA ILE A 31 -1.53 -5.91 -19.27
C ILE A 31 -3.01 -6.29 -19.14
N LYS A 32 -3.49 -6.57 -17.92
CA LYS A 32 -4.90 -6.87 -17.66
C LYS A 32 -5.80 -5.66 -17.95
N ALA A 33 -5.40 -4.46 -17.52
CA ALA A 33 -6.08 -3.21 -17.85
C ALA A 33 -6.14 -2.97 -19.37
N ALA A 34 -5.00 -3.15 -20.05
CA ALA A 34 -4.91 -3.02 -21.50
C ALA A 34 -5.86 -3.99 -22.23
N ARG A 35 -5.94 -5.25 -21.79
CA ARG A 35 -6.89 -6.24 -22.36
C ARG A 35 -8.35 -5.94 -22.09
N ARG A 36 -8.67 -5.31 -20.94
CA ARG A 36 -10.05 -4.90 -20.62
C ARG A 36 -10.50 -3.72 -21.49
N ILE A 37 -9.60 -2.76 -21.70
CA ILE A 37 -9.89 -1.53 -22.45
C ILE A 37 -9.81 -1.76 -23.95
N CYS A 38 -8.79 -2.50 -24.39
CA CYS A 38 -8.59 -2.86 -25.78
C CYS A 38 -8.99 -4.32 -25.94
N GLN A 39 -10.02 -4.60 -26.75
CA GLN A 39 -10.41 -5.95 -27.17
C GLN A 39 -9.41 -6.56 -28.16
N GLY A 40 -8.10 -6.37 -27.94
CA GLY A 40 -7.04 -6.73 -28.88
C GLY A 40 -5.65 -6.37 -28.39
N TRP A 41 -4.67 -6.52 -29.27
CA TRP A 41 -3.26 -6.27 -28.96
C TRP A 41 -2.96 -4.78 -28.75
N VAL A 42 -2.22 -4.45 -27.69
CA VAL A 42 -1.81 -3.09 -27.35
C VAL A 42 -0.31 -2.94 -27.60
N LYS A 43 0.07 -1.89 -28.33
CA LYS A 43 1.49 -1.58 -28.58
C LYS A 43 2.19 -1.26 -27.26
N PRO A 44 3.43 -1.71 -27.04
CA PRO A 44 4.19 -1.36 -25.84
C PRO A 44 4.29 0.15 -25.59
N ALA A 45 4.35 0.95 -26.67
CA ALA A 45 4.38 2.41 -26.59
C ALA A 45 3.08 3.03 -26.06
N ASP A 46 1.95 2.32 -26.09
CA ASP A 46 0.67 2.80 -25.58
C ASP A 46 0.42 2.37 -24.12
N LEU A 47 1.27 1.49 -23.57
CA LEU A 47 1.20 1.10 -22.17
C LEU A 47 1.78 2.19 -21.25
N PRO A 48 1.21 2.36 -20.05
CA PRO A 48 1.75 3.27 -19.06
C PRO A 48 3.00 2.70 -18.38
N SER A 49 3.84 3.63 -17.93
CA SER A 49 4.95 3.37 -17.02
C SER A 49 4.45 3.02 -15.61
N ASN A 50 5.31 2.39 -14.81
CA ASN A 50 4.98 2.10 -13.41
C ASN A 50 4.83 3.39 -12.58
N ALA A 51 5.49 4.49 -12.99
CA ALA A 51 5.33 5.80 -12.36
C ALA A 51 3.91 6.36 -12.58
N GLU A 52 3.44 6.37 -13.83
CA GLU A 52 2.08 6.83 -14.16
C GLU A 52 1.01 6.02 -13.41
N ILE A 53 1.16 4.69 -13.31
CA ILE A 53 0.22 3.84 -12.55
C ILE A 53 0.27 4.18 -11.06
N ARG A 54 1.47 4.42 -10.50
CA ARG A 54 1.64 4.78 -9.07
C ARG A 54 0.98 6.12 -8.76
N ASP A 55 1.12 7.10 -9.65
CA ASP A 55 0.51 8.42 -9.48
C ASP A 55 -1.02 8.31 -9.47
N GLU A 56 -1.58 7.47 -10.35
CA GLU A 56 -3.01 7.14 -10.34
C GLU A 56 -3.41 6.41 -9.05
N ILE A 57 -2.65 5.40 -8.58
CA ILE A 57 -2.93 4.73 -7.30
C ILE A 57 -2.98 5.74 -6.14
N GLN A 58 -2.06 6.69 -6.09
CA GLN A 58 -2.10 7.75 -5.09
C GLN A 58 -3.32 8.66 -5.25
N SER A 59 -3.73 8.95 -6.49
CA SER A 59 -4.96 9.70 -6.77
C SER A 59 -6.21 8.96 -6.27
N PHE A 60 -6.32 7.66 -6.56
CA PHE A 60 -7.38 6.80 -6.06
C PHE A 60 -7.41 6.76 -4.53
N ALA A 61 -6.25 6.60 -3.89
CA ALA A 61 -6.11 6.63 -2.44
C ALA A 61 -6.61 7.97 -1.85
N ARG A 62 -6.21 9.11 -2.44
CA ARG A 62 -6.71 10.43 -2.01
C ARG A 62 -8.22 10.55 -2.17
N LEU A 63 -8.76 10.09 -3.31
CA LEU A 63 -10.18 10.22 -3.66
C LEU A 63 -11.09 9.30 -2.83
N HIS A 64 -10.64 8.07 -2.55
CA HIS A 64 -11.44 7.06 -1.84
C HIS A 64 -11.22 7.08 -0.33
N GLU A 65 -10.04 7.50 0.14
CA GLU A 65 -9.66 7.28 1.54
C GLU A 65 -9.52 8.58 2.35
N GLY A 66 -9.50 9.74 1.69
CA GLY A 66 -9.70 11.07 2.28
C GLY A 66 -8.85 11.40 3.52
N GLU A 67 -9.34 12.32 4.36
CA GLU A 67 -8.73 12.64 5.67
C GLU A 67 -8.82 11.46 6.64
N GLN A 68 -9.83 10.59 6.49
CA GLN A 68 -10.09 9.49 7.41
C GLN A 68 -8.93 8.47 7.42
N ARG A 69 -8.34 8.11 6.27
CA ARG A 69 -7.17 7.22 6.26
C ARG A 69 -5.92 7.88 6.81
N GLN A 70 -5.74 9.18 6.58
CA GLN A 70 -4.63 9.92 7.19
C GLN A 70 -4.78 9.93 8.71
N GLN A 71 -5.99 10.15 9.21
CA GLN A 71 -6.32 10.10 10.62
C GLN A 71 -6.12 8.68 11.20
N ASN A 72 -6.63 7.64 10.53
CA ASN A 72 -6.42 6.26 10.94
C ASN A 72 -4.93 5.88 10.94
N LEU A 73 -4.17 6.25 9.89
CA LEU A 73 -2.72 6.02 9.83
C LEU A 73 -2.00 6.73 10.99
N ARG A 74 -2.41 7.96 11.29
CA ARG A 74 -1.87 8.72 12.42
C ARG A 74 -2.15 8.02 13.74
N GLU A 75 -3.39 7.57 13.96
CA GLU A 75 -3.79 6.82 15.16
C GLU A 75 -2.99 5.53 15.30
N MET A 76 -2.85 4.75 14.23
CA MET A 76 -2.03 3.54 14.21
C MET A 76 -0.55 3.83 14.49
N ARG A 77 0.02 4.94 13.99
CA ARG A 77 1.40 5.34 14.28
C ARG A 77 1.59 5.80 15.72
N LEU A 78 0.60 6.46 16.30
CA LEU A 78 0.62 6.83 17.72
C LEU A 78 0.54 5.59 18.61
N GLU A 79 -0.28 4.61 18.24
CA GLU A 79 -0.37 3.35 18.97
C GLU A 79 0.91 2.52 18.83
N ALA A 80 1.47 2.44 17.62
CA ALA A 80 2.78 1.83 17.38
C ALA A 80 3.86 2.50 18.25
N LEU A 81 3.86 3.84 18.34
CA LEU A 81 4.81 4.56 19.19
C LEU A 81 4.64 4.23 20.68
N ARG A 82 3.41 4.04 21.17
CA ARG A 82 3.16 3.60 22.55
C ARG A 82 3.77 2.23 22.81
N MET A 83 3.50 1.27 21.94
CA MET A 83 4.07 -0.08 22.03
C MET A 83 5.60 -0.08 21.91
N MET A 84 6.17 0.76 21.03
CA MET A 84 7.61 0.91 20.91
C MET A 84 8.26 1.50 22.16
N LYS A 85 7.57 2.37 22.91
CA LYS A 85 8.06 2.89 24.19
C LYS A 85 8.02 1.82 25.28
N LEU A 86 6.93 1.06 25.35
CA LEU A 86 6.80 -0.07 26.28
C LEU A 86 7.91 -1.12 26.04
N LEU A 87 8.14 -1.46 24.77
CA LEU A 87 9.14 -2.44 24.35
C LEU A 87 10.54 -1.86 24.14
N ALA A 88 10.83 -0.64 24.61
CA ALA A 88 12.05 0.11 24.25
C ALA A 88 13.34 -0.68 24.49
N ARG A 89 13.40 -1.50 25.56
CA ARG A 89 14.56 -2.34 25.88
C ARG A 89 14.91 -3.36 24.79
N PHE A 90 13.94 -3.74 23.96
CA PHE A 90 14.08 -4.70 22.87
C PHE A 90 14.32 -4.04 21.51
N ARG A 91 14.67 -2.75 21.48
CA ARG A 91 15.03 -1.99 20.26
C ARG A 91 13.97 -2.13 19.14
N PRO A 92 12.69 -1.82 19.41
CA PRO A 92 11.61 -2.12 18.51
C PRO A 92 11.72 -1.32 17.20
N ARG A 93 11.31 -1.94 16.09
CA ARG A 93 11.29 -1.35 14.75
C ARG A 93 9.89 -1.53 14.16
N LEU A 94 9.23 -0.41 13.85
CA LEU A 94 7.99 -0.42 13.09
C LEU A 94 8.26 -0.86 11.67
N ILE A 95 7.48 -1.81 11.17
CA ILE A 95 7.55 -2.31 9.80
C ILE A 95 6.16 -2.32 9.15
N GLY A 96 6.06 -2.84 7.93
CA GLY A 96 4.77 -3.10 7.29
C GLY A 96 3.99 -1.86 6.86
N SER A 97 2.67 -2.01 6.83
CA SER A 97 1.76 -1.06 6.20
C SER A 97 1.73 0.30 6.91
N VAL A 98 1.84 0.31 8.24
CA VAL A 98 1.84 1.52 9.08
C VAL A 98 3.12 2.34 8.91
N LEU A 99 4.27 1.67 8.74
CA LEU A 99 5.52 2.35 8.39
C LEU A 99 5.38 3.02 7.02
N THR A 100 5.03 2.23 6.01
CA THR A 100 5.02 2.65 4.60
C THR A 100 3.90 3.63 4.27
N GLY A 101 2.90 3.78 5.15
CA GLY A 101 1.74 4.64 4.93
C GLY A 101 0.66 4.02 4.05
N HIS A 102 0.80 2.74 3.66
CA HIS A 102 -0.15 2.02 2.83
C HIS A 102 -1.15 1.20 3.67
N VAL A 103 -1.57 1.72 4.82
CA VAL A 103 -2.56 1.07 5.70
C VAL A 103 -3.89 0.90 4.99
N ARG A 104 -4.55 -0.23 5.13
CA ARG A 104 -5.85 -0.52 4.54
C ARG A 104 -6.84 -0.79 5.66
N HIS A 105 -8.12 -0.92 5.32
CA HIS A 105 -9.09 -1.41 6.30
C HIS A 105 -8.66 -2.79 6.82
N GLY A 106 -8.60 -2.94 8.14
CA GLY A 106 -8.11 -4.15 8.81
C GLY A 106 -6.58 -4.34 8.78
N SER A 107 -5.79 -3.29 8.53
CA SER A 107 -4.35 -3.37 8.73
C SER A 107 -3.99 -3.45 10.21
N ASP A 108 -2.98 -4.27 10.52
CA ASP A 108 -2.41 -4.40 11.86
C ASP A 108 -1.13 -3.57 12.02
N ILE A 109 -0.63 -3.48 13.26
CA ILE A 109 0.65 -2.85 13.61
C ILE A 109 1.70 -3.94 13.80
N ASP A 110 2.71 -3.92 12.94
CA ASP A 110 3.82 -4.89 12.98
C ASP A 110 5.08 -4.25 13.61
N LEU A 111 5.54 -4.82 14.73
CA LEU A 111 6.80 -4.44 15.39
C LEU A 111 7.78 -5.60 15.39
N HIS A 112 8.99 -5.37 14.87
CA HIS A 112 10.13 -6.25 15.10
C HIS A 112 10.87 -5.86 16.37
N VAL A 113 11.17 -6.82 17.23
CA VAL A 113 11.93 -6.66 18.46
C VAL A 113 13.12 -7.60 18.50
N PHE A 114 14.12 -7.27 19.30
CA PHE A 114 15.35 -8.05 19.44
C PHE A 114 15.54 -8.43 20.91
N SER A 115 15.56 -9.72 21.18
CA SER A 115 15.73 -10.31 22.50
C SER A 115 16.31 -11.70 22.37
N ASP A 116 17.12 -12.12 23.34
CA ASP A 116 17.63 -13.49 23.45
C ASP A 116 16.63 -14.43 24.16
N SER A 117 15.53 -13.86 24.69
CA SER A 117 14.47 -14.58 25.38
C SER A 117 13.09 -14.08 24.95
N ILE A 118 12.21 -15.01 24.57
CA ILE A 118 10.80 -14.72 24.26
C ILE A 118 10.05 -14.33 25.53
N ASP A 119 10.30 -15.03 26.65
CA ASP A 119 9.65 -14.78 27.94
C ASP A 119 9.86 -13.35 28.44
N ALA A 120 11.07 -12.80 28.21
CA ALA A 120 11.35 -11.41 28.57
C ALA A 120 10.44 -10.42 27.83
N VAL A 121 10.09 -10.71 26.57
CA VAL A 121 9.21 -9.88 25.75
C VAL A 121 7.76 -10.04 26.19
N THR A 122 7.30 -11.28 26.42
CA THR A 122 5.92 -11.54 26.83
C THR A 122 5.60 -10.95 28.20
N LEU A 123 6.53 -11.02 29.16
CA LEU A 123 6.34 -10.43 30.49
C LEU A 123 6.01 -8.93 30.44
N VAL A 124 6.62 -8.19 29.50
CA VAL A 124 6.36 -6.74 29.31
C VAL A 124 5.00 -6.48 28.68
N LEU A 125 4.48 -7.43 27.91
CA LEU A 125 3.17 -7.32 27.26
C LEU A 125 2.02 -7.74 28.18
N GLU A 126 2.32 -8.43 29.27
CA GLU A 126 1.34 -8.90 30.27
C GLU A 126 1.16 -7.92 31.44
N GLU A 127 2.00 -6.88 31.56
CA GLU A 127 1.87 -5.77 32.52
C GLU A 127 0.89 -4.69 32.02
#